data_AF-L7CIJ4-F1
#
_entry.id   AF-L7CIJ4-F1
#
_cell.length_a   1.000
_cell.length_b   1.000
_cell.length_c   1.000
_cell.angle_alpha   90.00
_cell.angle_beta   90.00
_cell.angle_gamma   90.00
#
_symmetry.space_group_name_H-M   'P 1'
#
loop_
_entity.id
_entity.type
_entity.pdbx_description
1 polymer ?
#
loop_
_entity_poly.entity_id
_entity_poly.type
_entity_poly.pdbx_seq_one_letter_code
_entity_poly.pdbx_strand_id
1 'polypeptide(L)'
;MVPTEDQMRKRETRQRKSVRVCACIRIARLWGACLLSFGGLLSFGGLAHGYTPEDPEIQALVDGGVQSLRTSVRQKTFYALTTAFTGGYGEHALCGYAAMKVNHDATDPAVQQGITSARTLVSKLGEPDPGGHSSKTVYAVSAAALLLAEVDAEKYQSELKQIDRYFRNAQYRNGAYGYVGEKTGDVSQTQYAMLALWTLDRAGIQIDYKGVGQTVGWLLRVQDPGGGWPYQGVDPGGNNRIRQNGVTPSMAVAGGSALLIGTDILRMWGESLGGEVSTLVGLPKAVKELKEGQSLKKVERPKLPKEPVVGAIQACEGYLGNNSADPGVKKSIWPYYQLYTLERYESFREMAFDSEINPSPAWYNSGVEYLKEARKGSSWPGGSYTTSSVSTSFSVLFLIRSTKRAIVKASSGTLGGGRSLPKDTTKIRREGSQIKGEPVGASVLDLLSALEDDGNEALEGKSLPENMQLATDPKELRAQLDRLERLVRGSQSYQARRVAARLLGKSDDMRVVPALIYALSDPDLAVRRYARDGLRFISRKFEGFEMPDKPTEGELRKAERAWMDWYLTVNPKHIFVDQ
;
A
#
# COMPACT_ATOMS: atom_id res chain seq x y z
N MET A 1 73.91 -18.60 -9.65
CA MET A 1 74.01 -19.91 -8.96
C MET A 1 72.65 -20.19 -8.35
N VAL A 2 71.94 -21.17 -8.89
CA VAL A 2 70.62 -21.61 -8.45
C VAL A 2 70.82 -22.68 -7.37
N PRO A 3 70.30 -22.51 -6.14
CA PRO A 3 70.36 -23.56 -5.11
C PRO A 3 69.38 -24.70 -5.41
N THR A 4 69.83 -25.92 -5.18
CA THR A 4 69.19 -27.21 -5.48
C THR A 4 67.98 -27.57 -4.60
N GLU A 5 67.07 -28.39 -5.15
CA GLU A 5 65.82 -28.90 -4.53
C GLU A 5 65.96 -29.52 -3.13
N ASP A 6 67.14 -30.00 -2.75
CA ASP A 6 67.37 -30.66 -1.45
C ASP A 6 67.55 -29.67 -0.28
N GLN A 7 67.70 -28.35 -0.56
CA GLN A 7 67.70 -27.30 0.47
C GLN A 7 66.31 -26.74 0.80
N MET A 8 65.29 -27.00 -0.04
CA MET A 8 63.91 -26.55 0.24
C MET A 8 63.11 -27.56 1.10
N ARG A 9 63.42 -28.87 1.04
CA ARG A 9 62.71 -29.91 1.83
C ARG A 9 63.03 -29.94 3.33
N LYS A 10 64.14 -29.34 3.79
CA LYS A 10 64.54 -29.30 5.22
C LYS A 10 64.00 -28.10 6.00
N ARG A 11 63.37 -27.11 5.34
CA ARG A 11 62.69 -25.98 6.01
C ARG A 11 61.20 -26.24 6.27
N GLU A 12 60.53 -27.10 5.51
CA GLU A 12 59.09 -27.36 5.67
C GLU A 12 58.71 -28.38 6.77
N THR A 13 59.64 -29.20 7.27
CA THR A 13 59.34 -30.20 8.32
C THR A 13 59.55 -29.72 9.75
N ARG A 14 60.18 -28.56 9.97
CA ARG A 14 60.49 -28.03 11.32
C ARG A 14 59.48 -27.01 11.87
N GLN A 15 58.54 -26.53 11.05
CA GLN A 15 57.59 -25.47 11.43
C GLN A 15 56.15 -25.96 11.68
N ARG A 16 55.86 -27.27 11.47
CA ARG A 16 54.50 -27.86 11.64
C ARG A 16 54.30 -28.77 12.87
N LYS A 17 55.27 -28.88 13.80
CA LYS A 17 55.18 -29.80 14.96
C LYS A 17 55.23 -29.17 16.37
N SER A 18 55.16 -27.84 16.55
CA SER A 18 55.22 -27.22 17.90
C SER A 18 54.00 -26.37 18.33
N VAL A 19 52.83 -26.50 17.69
CA VAL A 19 51.64 -25.69 18.04
C VAL A 19 50.42 -26.52 18.46
N ARG A 20 50.56 -27.82 18.68
CA ARG A 20 49.50 -28.62 19.30
C ARG A 20 50.13 -29.55 20.34
N VAL A 21 49.51 -29.58 21.51
CA VAL A 21 49.87 -30.31 22.75
C VAL A 21 50.61 -29.43 23.78
N CYS A 22 50.01 -29.35 24.99
CA CYS A 22 50.45 -28.66 26.22
C CYS A 22 49.99 -27.22 26.47
N ALA A 23 48.68 -27.00 26.68
CA ALA A 23 48.18 -26.02 27.68
C ALA A 23 46.68 -26.23 27.98
N CYS A 24 46.27 -27.47 28.26
CA CYS A 24 45.10 -27.75 29.08
C CYS A 24 45.61 -28.31 30.41
N ILE A 25 44.96 -27.95 31.52
CA ILE A 25 45.24 -28.37 32.91
C ILE A 25 46.25 -27.47 33.66
N ARG A 26 45.79 -26.29 34.08
CA ARG A 26 46.04 -25.72 35.42
C ARG A 26 44.85 -24.84 35.83
N ILE A 27 43.76 -25.50 36.19
CA ILE A 27 42.70 -24.96 37.06
C ILE A 27 42.98 -25.52 38.44
N ALA A 28 42.95 -24.65 39.46
CA ALA A 28 42.52 -24.88 40.85
C ALA A 28 43.44 -24.16 41.83
N ARG A 29 42.81 -23.41 42.75
CA ARG A 29 43.35 -22.66 43.89
C ARG A 29 43.72 -21.20 43.58
N LEU A 30 42.69 -20.37 43.54
CA LEU A 30 42.57 -19.18 44.40
C LEU A 30 41.17 -18.59 44.21
N TRP A 31 40.20 -19.25 44.84
CA TRP A 31 38.95 -18.63 45.26
C TRP A 31 39.17 -18.09 46.67
N GLY A 32 38.92 -16.80 46.88
CA GLY A 32 38.87 -16.19 48.21
C GLY A 32 39.34 -14.75 48.24
N ALA A 33 38.39 -13.83 48.39
CA ALA A 33 38.55 -12.43 48.81
C ALA A 33 39.03 -11.41 47.76
N CYS A 34 38.09 -10.92 46.94
CA CYS A 34 37.90 -9.49 46.64
C CYS A 34 36.51 -9.28 46.01
N LEU A 35 35.47 -9.55 46.80
CA LEU A 35 34.13 -9.01 46.60
C LEU A 35 34.06 -7.73 47.42
N LEU A 36 34.06 -6.58 46.76
CA LEU A 36 33.31 -5.35 47.06
C LEU A 36 33.88 -4.21 46.22
N SER A 37 32.99 -3.39 45.66
CA SER A 37 33.22 -2.17 44.86
C SER A 37 33.73 -2.33 43.42
N PHE A 38 32.82 -2.63 42.49
CA PHE A 38 32.57 -1.82 41.29
C PHE A 38 31.27 -2.32 40.61
N GLY A 39 30.15 -1.94 41.21
CA GLY A 39 28.85 -1.97 40.54
C GLY A 39 28.67 -0.65 39.78
N GLY A 40 28.32 -0.73 38.50
CA GLY A 40 27.87 0.42 37.71
C GLY A 40 28.53 0.51 36.33
N LEU A 41 27.68 0.58 35.30
CA LEU A 41 27.95 0.77 33.87
C LEU A 41 28.14 -0.48 33.02
N LEU A 42 27.19 -1.41 33.12
CA LEU A 42 26.65 -2.02 31.90
C LEU A 42 25.72 -0.99 31.27
N SER A 43 26.26 -0.14 30.39
CA SER A 43 25.42 0.60 29.46
C SER A 43 24.70 -0.43 28.61
N PHE A 44 23.38 -0.51 28.76
CA PHE A 44 22.51 -1.11 27.75
C PHE A 44 22.68 -0.29 26.48
N GLY A 45 23.64 -0.68 25.64
CA GLY A 45 23.63 -0.27 24.24
C GLY A 45 22.36 -0.86 23.64
N GLY A 46 21.31 -0.04 23.55
CA GLY A 46 20.10 -0.42 22.83
C GLY A 46 20.51 -0.87 21.45
N LEU A 47 20.21 -2.13 21.12
CA LEU A 47 20.16 -2.56 19.73
C LEU A 47 19.24 -1.56 19.02
N ALA A 48 19.76 -0.81 18.05
CA ALA A 48 18.94 0.09 17.24
C ALA A 48 17.91 -0.79 16.51
N HIS A 49 16.70 -0.88 17.07
CA HIS A 49 15.60 -1.60 16.46
C HIS A 49 15.18 -0.77 15.24
N GLY A 50 15.30 -1.37 14.06
CA GLY A 50 14.82 -0.75 12.85
C GLY A 50 13.29 -0.74 12.81
N TYR A 51 12.68 0.39 12.51
CA TYR A 51 11.24 0.55 12.45
C TYR A 51 10.63 0.01 11.16
N THR A 52 9.46 -0.62 11.30
CA THR A 52 8.55 -0.96 10.20
C THR A 52 7.21 -0.25 10.38
N PRO A 53 6.43 -0.01 9.31
CA PRO A 53 5.08 0.54 9.46
C PRO A 53 4.17 -0.30 10.38
N GLU A 54 4.45 -1.60 10.54
CA GLU A 54 3.66 -2.55 11.32
C GLU A 54 3.97 -2.53 12.81
N ASP A 55 5.05 -1.87 13.23
CA ASP A 55 5.46 -1.85 14.64
C ASP A 55 4.39 -1.17 15.51
N PRO A 56 4.10 -1.69 16.72
CA PRO A 56 3.07 -1.14 17.60
C PRO A 56 3.28 0.35 17.92
N GLU A 57 4.54 0.79 18.07
CA GLU A 57 4.84 2.20 18.32
C GLU A 57 4.44 3.07 17.12
N ILE A 58 4.69 2.60 15.90
CA ILE A 58 4.33 3.32 14.67
C ILE A 58 2.82 3.34 14.47
N GLN A 59 2.14 2.22 14.73
CA GLN A 59 0.68 2.17 14.72
C GLN A 59 0.08 3.17 15.72
N ALA A 60 0.64 3.28 16.93
CA ALA A 60 0.19 4.27 17.92
C ALA A 60 0.43 5.73 17.49
N LEU A 61 1.52 6.02 16.74
CA LEU A 61 1.73 7.34 16.13
C LEU A 61 0.63 7.64 15.09
N VAL A 62 0.36 6.67 14.21
CA VAL A 62 -0.65 6.75 13.14
C VAL A 62 -2.04 6.96 13.71
N ASP A 63 -2.45 6.12 14.67
CA ASP A 63 -3.77 6.18 15.31
C ASP A 63 -4.00 7.53 16.00
N GLY A 64 -2.99 8.02 16.73
CA GLY A 64 -3.05 9.34 17.34
C GLY A 64 -3.19 10.45 16.29
N GLY A 65 -2.45 10.37 15.19
CA GLY A 65 -2.54 11.30 14.08
C GLY A 65 -3.94 11.34 13.45
N VAL A 66 -4.50 10.17 13.13
CA VAL A 66 -5.84 10.06 12.55
C VAL A 66 -6.92 10.53 13.54
N GLN A 67 -6.79 10.21 14.83
CA GLN A 67 -7.68 10.73 15.85
C GLN A 67 -7.62 12.26 15.93
N SER A 68 -6.43 12.86 15.78
CA SER A 68 -6.29 14.31 15.70
C SER A 68 -6.98 14.90 14.47
N LEU A 69 -6.93 14.23 13.31
CA LEU A 69 -7.63 14.68 12.10
C LEU A 69 -9.15 14.67 12.31
N ARG A 70 -9.70 13.61 12.94
CA ARG A 70 -11.12 13.49 13.27
C ARG A 70 -11.61 14.61 14.18
N THR A 71 -10.84 14.96 15.21
CA THR A 71 -11.22 16.03 16.14
C THR A 71 -11.01 17.42 15.55
N SER A 72 -10.18 17.54 14.50
CA SER A 72 -9.86 18.81 13.84
C SER A 72 -10.76 19.16 12.67
N VAL A 73 -11.79 18.36 12.36
CA VAL A 73 -12.71 18.63 11.23
C VAL A 73 -13.42 20.00 11.31
N ARG A 74 -13.52 20.62 12.48
CA ARG A 74 -14.10 21.96 12.63
C ARG A 74 -13.06 23.08 12.69
N GLN A 75 -11.77 22.76 12.62
CA GLN A 75 -10.71 23.75 12.64
C GLN A 75 -10.69 24.54 11.33
N LYS A 76 -10.31 25.81 11.43
CA LYS A 76 -10.15 26.67 10.27
C LYS A 76 -8.94 26.21 9.46
N THR A 77 -9.14 26.01 8.17
CA THR A 77 -8.08 25.75 7.20
C THR A 77 -7.13 26.94 7.07
N PHE A 78 -5.90 26.70 6.61
CA PHE A 78 -4.94 27.80 6.40
C PHE A 78 -5.46 28.81 5.37
N TYR A 79 -6.03 28.29 4.29
CA TYR A 79 -6.69 29.09 3.26
C TYR A 79 -8.20 28.97 3.37
N ALA A 80 -8.94 30.07 3.20
CA ALA A 80 -10.39 30.08 3.32
C ALA A 80 -11.09 29.20 2.25
N LEU A 81 -12.24 28.63 2.60
CA LEU A 81 -13.09 27.79 1.74
C LEU A 81 -14.02 28.64 0.86
N THR A 82 -13.45 29.49 0.01
CA THR A 82 -14.23 30.46 -0.79
C THR A 82 -14.29 30.10 -2.27
N THR A 83 -13.16 29.74 -2.89
CA THR A 83 -13.05 29.49 -4.32
C THR A 83 -12.24 28.23 -4.62
N ALA A 84 -12.35 27.70 -5.84
CA ALA A 84 -11.60 26.50 -6.26
C ALA A 84 -10.07 26.65 -6.17
N PHE A 85 -9.56 27.87 -6.29
CA PHE A 85 -8.13 28.10 -6.39
C PHE A 85 -7.42 28.29 -5.04
N THR A 86 -8.14 28.37 -3.92
CA THR A 86 -7.51 28.40 -2.60
C THR A 86 -7.12 27.00 -2.13
N GLY A 87 -6.18 26.91 -1.18
CA GLY A 87 -5.71 25.62 -0.67
C GLY A 87 -6.66 24.92 0.31
N GLY A 88 -7.74 25.56 0.75
CA GLY A 88 -8.55 25.06 1.87
C GLY A 88 -9.32 23.78 1.55
N TYR A 89 -9.93 23.70 0.35
CA TYR A 89 -10.59 22.47 -0.09
C TYR A 89 -9.59 21.33 -0.25
N GLY A 90 -8.38 21.63 -0.72
CA GLY A 90 -7.27 20.68 -0.83
C GLY A 90 -6.80 20.16 0.53
N GLU A 91 -6.74 21.02 1.55
CA GLU A 91 -6.43 20.64 2.92
C GLU A 91 -7.44 19.63 3.47
N HIS A 92 -8.74 19.89 3.35
CA HIS A 92 -9.76 18.91 3.73
C HIS A 92 -9.64 17.60 2.95
N ALA A 93 -9.40 17.67 1.64
CA ALA A 93 -9.23 16.47 0.81
C ALA A 93 -8.02 15.63 1.23
N LEU A 94 -6.89 16.28 1.57
CA LEU A 94 -5.69 15.61 2.07
C LEU A 94 -5.92 14.95 3.44
N CYS A 95 -6.62 15.63 4.36
CA CYS A 95 -6.97 15.08 5.66
C CYS A 95 -7.88 13.85 5.54
N GLY A 96 -8.92 13.96 4.70
CA GLY A 96 -9.78 12.84 4.37
C GLY A 96 -9.01 11.70 3.71
N TYR A 97 -8.07 12.00 2.82
CA TYR A 97 -7.25 10.98 2.16
C TYR A 97 -6.39 10.24 3.19
N ALA A 98 -5.69 10.95 4.07
CA ALA A 98 -4.89 10.32 5.13
C ALA A 98 -5.73 9.41 6.03
N ALA A 99 -6.90 9.87 6.50
CA ALA A 99 -7.81 9.05 7.32
C ALA A 99 -8.35 7.82 6.55
N MET A 100 -8.74 7.99 5.28
CA MET A 100 -9.22 6.90 4.43
C MET A 100 -8.15 5.83 4.19
N LYS A 101 -6.88 6.22 4.04
CA LYS A 101 -5.76 5.28 3.83
C LYS A 101 -5.42 4.44 5.05
N VAL A 102 -5.81 4.86 6.25
CA VAL A 102 -5.59 4.12 7.50
C VAL A 102 -6.80 3.27 7.84
N ASN A 103 -7.98 3.89 7.95
CA ASN A 103 -9.16 3.23 8.50
C ASN A 103 -10.03 2.53 7.46
N HIS A 104 -9.91 2.92 6.19
CA HIS A 104 -10.78 2.48 5.10
C HIS A 104 -12.28 2.70 5.37
N ASP A 105 -12.60 3.67 6.21
CA ASP A 105 -13.96 4.01 6.58
C ASP A 105 -14.39 5.28 5.86
N ALA A 106 -15.23 5.12 4.83
CA ALA A 106 -15.78 6.25 4.10
C ALA A 106 -16.68 7.14 4.98
N THR A 107 -17.24 6.61 6.08
CA THR A 107 -18.14 7.34 6.99
C THR A 107 -17.40 8.16 8.05
N ASP A 108 -16.08 8.01 8.15
CA ASP A 108 -15.24 8.77 9.05
C ASP A 108 -15.45 10.29 8.86
N PRO A 109 -15.63 11.09 9.93
CA PRO A 109 -15.91 12.52 9.82
C PRO A 109 -14.88 13.30 8.98
N ALA A 110 -13.59 12.96 9.07
CA ALA A 110 -12.55 13.61 8.29
C ALA A 110 -12.66 13.24 6.80
N VAL A 111 -13.02 11.99 6.51
CA VAL A 111 -13.25 11.50 5.14
C VAL A 111 -14.48 12.16 4.52
N GLN A 112 -15.61 12.21 5.24
CA GLN A 112 -16.84 12.88 4.79
C GLN A 112 -16.64 14.38 4.52
N GLN A 113 -15.88 15.06 5.38
CA GLN A 113 -15.49 16.45 5.13
C GLN A 113 -14.62 16.57 3.87
N GLY A 114 -13.61 15.71 3.73
CA GLY A 114 -12.76 15.67 2.54
C GLY A 114 -13.54 15.46 1.26
N ILE A 115 -14.49 14.52 1.24
CA ILE A 115 -15.35 14.24 0.08
C ILE A 115 -16.19 15.47 -0.26
N THR A 116 -16.80 16.10 0.75
CA THR A 116 -17.63 17.31 0.55
C THR A 116 -16.80 18.44 -0.06
N SER A 117 -15.60 18.68 0.47
CA SER A 117 -14.68 19.67 -0.07
C SER A 117 -14.19 19.34 -1.46
N ALA A 118 -13.84 18.08 -1.73
CA ALA A 118 -13.37 17.63 -3.04
C ALA A 118 -14.44 17.82 -4.12
N ARG A 119 -15.70 17.46 -3.82
CA ARG A 119 -16.82 17.65 -4.76
C ARG A 119 -17.14 19.13 -4.99
N THR A 120 -17.07 19.94 -3.93
CA THR A 120 -17.25 21.40 -4.02
C THR A 120 -16.14 22.06 -4.85
N LEU A 121 -14.89 21.61 -4.67
CA LEU A 121 -13.77 22.05 -5.49
C LEU A 121 -13.99 21.71 -6.96
N VAL A 122 -14.37 20.46 -7.25
CA VAL A 122 -14.57 19.98 -8.63
C VAL A 122 -15.69 20.75 -9.34
N SER A 123 -16.79 21.06 -8.65
CA SER A 123 -17.88 21.86 -9.25
C SER A 123 -17.48 23.30 -9.59
N LYS A 124 -16.35 23.78 -9.06
CA LYS A 124 -15.81 25.12 -9.24
C LYS A 124 -14.64 25.22 -10.20
N LEU A 125 -14.18 24.13 -10.83
CA LEU A 125 -12.98 24.12 -11.71
C LEU A 125 -13.08 24.93 -13.02
N GLY A 126 -14.21 25.59 -13.27
CA GLY A 126 -14.37 26.58 -14.33
C GLY A 126 -14.27 28.03 -13.88
N GLU A 127 -14.15 28.30 -12.57
CA GLU A 127 -13.99 29.65 -12.04
C GLU A 127 -12.59 30.22 -12.40
N PRO A 128 -12.47 31.52 -12.73
CA PRO A 128 -11.17 32.13 -13.00
C PRO A 128 -10.22 32.00 -11.81
N ASP A 129 -9.06 31.39 -12.02
CA ASP A 129 -7.96 31.36 -11.06
C ASP A 129 -7.09 32.61 -11.28
N PRO A 130 -6.98 33.52 -10.29
CA PRO A 130 -6.19 34.75 -10.42
C PRO A 130 -4.68 34.49 -10.48
N GLY A 131 -4.23 33.25 -10.25
CA GLY A 131 -2.83 32.87 -10.32
C GLY A 131 -1.99 33.37 -9.15
N GLY A 132 -0.67 33.39 -9.35
CA GLY A 132 0.31 33.81 -8.34
C GLY A 132 0.39 32.91 -7.11
N HIS A 133 1.06 33.41 -6.06
CA HIS A 133 1.36 32.62 -4.85
C HIS A 133 0.13 32.23 -4.02
N SER A 134 -1.05 32.80 -4.26
CA SER A 134 -2.29 32.43 -3.59
C SER A 134 -2.99 31.24 -4.25
N SER A 135 -2.74 30.99 -5.54
CA SER A 135 -3.28 29.81 -6.24
C SER A 135 -2.67 28.53 -5.66
N LYS A 136 -3.52 27.55 -5.38
CA LYS A 136 -3.17 26.21 -4.89
C LYS A 136 -3.93 25.13 -5.66
N THR A 137 -4.51 25.49 -6.81
CA THR A 137 -5.48 24.68 -7.57
C THR A 137 -4.90 23.32 -7.94
N VAL A 138 -3.67 23.26 -8.48
CA VAL A 138 -3.03 21.97 -8.84
C VAL A 138 -2.91 21.05 -7.63
N TYR A 139 -2.47 21.54 -6.47
CA TYR A 139 -2.39 20.73 -5.25
C TYR A 139 -3.77 20.28 -4.77
N ALA A 140 -4.73 21.21 -4.71
CA ALA A 140 -6.06 20.93 -4.20
C ALA A 140 -6.79 19.91 -5.07
N VAL A 141 -6.71 20.07 -6.40
CA VAL A 141 -7.31 19.14 -7.37
C VAL A 141 -6.63 17.78 -7.33
N SER A 142 -5.31 17.74 -7.13
CA SER A 142 -4.58 16.48 -6.96
C SER A 142 -5.02 15.74 -5.70
N ALA A 143 -5.16 16.43 -4.58
CA ALA A 143 -5.65 15.84 -3.33
C ALA A 143 -7.11 15.34 -3.47
N ALA A 144 -7.95 16.07 -4.19
CA ALA A 144 -9.32 15.64 -4.51
C ALA A 144 -9.34 14.36 -5.37
N ALA A 145 -8.48 14.26 -6.38
CA ALA A 145 -8.34 13.05 -7.20
C ALA A 145 -7.96 11.83 -6.36
N LEU A 146 -6.96 12.00 -5.48
CA LEU A 146 -6.48 10.96 -4.57
C LEU A 146 -7.58 10.46 -3.64
N LEU A 147 -8.30 11.38 -2.99
CA LEU A 147 -9.37 11.03 -2.08
C LEU A 147 -10.54 10.33 -2.78
N LEU A 148 -11.09 10.95 -3.83
CA LEU A 148 -12.28 10.44 -4.50
C LEU A 148 -12.03 9.06 -5.11
N ALA A 149 -10.86 8.85 -5.71
CA ALA A 149 -10.48 7.55 -6.27
C ALA A 149 -10.27 6.47 -5.18
N GLU A 150 -9.68 6.82 -4.02
CA GLU A 150 -9.50 5.87 -2.93
C GLU A 150 -10.82 5.48 -2.26
N VAL A 151 -11.73 6.45 -2.08
CA VAL A 151 -13.05 6.19 -1.49
C VAL A 151 -13.85 5.27 -2.40
N ASP A 152 -14.12 5.71 -3.64
CA ASP A 152 -14.94 4.95 -4.58
C ASP A 152 -14.81 5.53 -6.01
N ALA A 153 -13.89 4.98 -6.80
CA ALA A 153 -13.63 5.43 -8.17
C ALA A 153 -14.83 5.26 -9.12
N GLU A 154 -15.69 4.26 -8.90
CA GLU A 154 -16.88 4.03 -9.73
C GLU A 154 -17.96 5.07 -9.39
N LYS A 155 -18.23 5.29 -8.11
CA LYS A 155 -19.19 6.30 -7.64
C LYS A 155 -18.81 7.72 -8.04
N TYR A 156 -17.52 8.08 -7.97
CA TYR A 156 -17.04 9.43 -8.28
C TYR A 156 -16.45 9.56 -9.69
N GLN A 157 -16.78 8.65 -10.60
CA GLN A 157 -16.23 8.64 -11.96
C GLN A 157 -16.47 9.97 -12.70
N SER A 158 -17.62 10.63 -12.48
CA SER A 158 -17.93 11.93 -13.07
C SER A 158 -16.99 13.04 -12.61
N GLU A 159 -16.68 13.09 -11.31
CA GLU A 159 -15.74 14.04 -10.73
C GLU A 159 -14.31 13.75 -11.20
N LEU A 160 -13.91 12.47 -11.24
CA LEU A 160 -12.58 12.07 -11.73
C LEU A 160 -12.37 12.44 -13.21
N LYS A 161 -13.39 12.29 -14.07
CA LYS A 161 -13.35 12.76 -15.47
C LYS A 161 -13.28 14.29 -15.59
N GLN A 162 -13.87 15.04 -14.66
CA GLN A 162 -13.73 16.50 -14.61
C GLN A 162 -12.31 16.90 -14.22
N ILE A 163 -11.71 16.20 -13.26
CA ILE A 163 -10.33 16.42 -12.83
C ILE A 163 -9.34 16.13 -13.97
N ASP A 164 -9.54 15.05 -14.75
CA ASP A 164 -8.74 14.80 -15.96
C ASP A 164 -8.80 15.99 -16.94
N ARG A 165 -10.01 16.49 -17.24
CA ARG A 165 -10.17 17.67 -18.11
C ARG A 165 -9.45 18.91 -17.59
N TYR A 166 -9.48 19.13 -16.27
CA TYR A 166 -8.70 20.20 -15.66
C TYR A 166 -7.20 20.04 -15.93
N PHE A 167 -6.62 18.85 -15.70
CA PHE A 167 -5.19 18.64 -15.93
C PHE A 167 -4.78 18.76 -17.41
N ARG A 168 -5.65 18.41 -18.35
CA ARG A 168 -5.39 18.66 -19.79
C ARG A 168 -5.29 20.15 -20.09
N ASN A 169 -6.13 20.96 -19.46
CA ASN A 169 -6.16 22.41 -19.68
C ASN A 169 -5.07 23.15 -18.89
N ALA A 170 -4.69 22.63 -17.73
CA ALA A 170 -3.70 23.25 -16.85
C ALA A 170 -2.25 22.99 -17.28
N GLN A 171 -2.00 22.00 -18.14
CA GLN A 171 -0.65 21.68 -18.59
C GLN A 171 -0.07 22.79 -19.47
N TYR A 172 1.16 23.20 -19.18
CA TYR A 172 1.87 24.21 -19.96
C TYR A 172 2.36 23.63 -21.28
N ARG A 173 2.63 24.51 -22.26
CA ARG A 173 3.14 24.11 -23.58
C ARG A 173 4.47 23.35 -23.51
N ASN A 174 5.28 23.58 -22.47
CA ASN A 174 6.54 22.87 -22.26
C ASN A 174 6.37 21.50 -21.57
N GLY A 175 5.16 21.15 -21.11
CA GLY A 175 4.81 19.90 -20.45
C GLY A 175 4.69 19.98 -18.93
N ALA A 176 5.04 21.11 -18.31
CA ALA A 176 5.00 21.28 -16.86
C ALA A 176 3.59 21.65 -16.35
N TYR A 177 3.45 21.67 -15.02
CA TYR A 177 2.32 22.28 -14.31
C TYR A 177 2.83 23.36 -13.37
N GLY A 178 2.00 24.36 -13.06
CA GLY A 178 2.40 25.46 -12.17
C GLY A 178 1.28 26.43 -11.86
N TYR A 179 1.65 27.63 -11.40
CA TYR A 179 0.73 28.73 -11.11
C TYR A 179 0.21 29.42 -12.36
N VAL A 180 -1.10 29.61 -12.46
CA VAL A 180 -1.73 30.31 -13.60
C VAL A 180 -1.00 31.62 -13.92
N GLY A 181 -0.66 31.81 -15.20
CA GLY A 181 0.09 32.96 -15.70
C GLY A 181 1.61 32.71 -15.84
N GLU A 182 2.16 31.75 -15.11
CA GLU A 182 3.57 31.36 -15.22
C GLU A 182 3.85 30.50 -16.46
N LYS A 183 5.12 30.44 -16.88
CA LYS A 183 5.53 29.73 -18.11
C LYS A 183 6.68 28.73 -17.93
N THR A 184 7.46 28.85 -16.87
CA THR A 184 8.62 27.99 -16.57
C THR A 184 8.20 26.59 -16.13
N GLY A 185 7.21 26.53 -15.25
CA GLY A 185 6.74 25.28 -14.63
C GLY A 185 7.33 25.06 -13.25
N ASP A 186 6.54 24.44 -12.38
CA ASP A 186 6.85 24.19 -10.97
C ASP A 186 7.01 22.70 -10.72
N VAL A 187 8.20 22.25 -10.29
CA VAL A 187 8.48 20.81 -10.07
C VAL A 187 7.59 20.27 -8.94
N SER A 188 7.32 21.10 -7.93
CA SER A 188 6.48 20.70 -6.81
C SER A 188 5.02 20.45 -7.22
N GLN A 189 4.40 21.32 -8.03
CA GLN A 189 3.06 21.13 -8.56
C GLN A 189 3.02 20.04 -9.63
N THR A 190 4.05 19.94 -10.46
CA THR A 190 4.18 18.92 -11.50
C THR A 190 4.15 17.52 -10.91
N GLN A 191 4.81 17.27 -9.77
CA GLN A 191 4.73 15.95 -9.15
C GLN A 191 3.30 15.59 -8.68
N TYR A 192 2.53 16.57 -8.19
CA TYR A 192 1.17 16.33 -7.71
C TYR A 192 0.22 16.09 -8.89
N ALA A 193 0.40 16.82 -9.98
CA ALA A 193 -0.29 16.54 -11.24
C ALA A 193 0.04 15.14 -11.75
N MET A 194 1.31 14.72 -11.77
CA MET A 194 1.68 13.35 -12.15
C MET A 194 1.08 12.30 -11.22
N LEU A 195 1.07 12.54 -9.91
CA LEU A 195 0.45 11.64 -8.93
C LEU A 195 -1.07 11.52 -9.14
N ALA A 196 -1.74 12.63 -9.44
CA ALA A 196 -3.17 12.65 -9.74
C ALA A 196 -3.49 11.92 -11.05
N LEU A 197 -2.73 12.19 -12.13
CA LEU A 197 -2.87 11.49 -13.40
C LEU A 197 -2.60 9.99 -13.26
N TRP A 198 -1.60 9.59 -12.46
CA TRP A 198 -1.36 8.19 -12.14
C TRP A 198 -2.58 7.57 -11.45
N THR A 199 -3.14 8.25 -10.45
CA THR A 199 -4.34 7.81 -9.74
C THR A 199 -5.53 7.65 -10.69
N LEU A 200 -5.72 8.60 -11.62
CA LEU A 200 -6.76 8.55 -12.64
C LEU A 200 -6.58 7.37 -13.61
N ASP A 201 -5.36 7.11 -14.11
CA ASP A 201 -5.05 5.94 -14.94
C ASP A 201 -5.37 4.63 -14.20
N ARG A 202 -5.05 4.55 -12.89
CA ARG A 202 -5.40 3.39 -12.05
C ARG A 202 -6.89 3.25 -11.77
N ALA A 203 -7.62 4.36 -11.72
CA ALA A 203 -9.07 4.40 -11.60
C ALA A 203 -9.80 4.07 -12.92
N GLY A 204 -9.06 3.73 -14.00
CA GLY A 204 -9.64 3.40 -15.30
C GLY A 204 -10.07 4.62 -16.12
N ILE A 205 -9.66 5.82 -15.72
CA ILE A 205 -9.89 7.05 -16.49
C ILE A 205 -8.82 7.17 -17.58
N GLN A 206 -9.24 7.30 -18.84
CA GLN A 206 -8.32 7.55 -19.96
C GLN A 206 -7.80 8.99 -19.88
N ILE A 207 -6.53 9.14 -19.54
CA ILE A 207 -5.83 10.43 -19.41
C ILE A 207 -5.10 10.83 -20.71
N ASP A 208 -4.46 12.01 -20.73
CA ASP A 208 -3.59 12.42 -21.82
C ASP A 208 -2.17 11.82 -21.69
N TYR A 209 -1.97 10.62 -22.24
CA TYR A 209 -0.68 9.95 -22.23
C TYR A 209 0.40 10.70 -23.02
N LYS A 210 0.04 11.50 -24.04
CA LYS A 210 0.99 12.34 -24.77
C LYS A 210 1.47 13.48 -23.89
N GLY A 211 0.55 14.13 -23.18
CA GLY A 211 0.84 15.13 -22.15
C GLY A 211 1.79 14.59 -21.09
N VAL A 212 1.57 13.37 -20.58
CA VAL A 212 2.49 12.71 -19.63
C VAL A 212 3.91 12.56 -20.22
N GLY A 213 4.02 12.13 -21.49
CA GLY A 213 5.30 12.06 -22.19
C GLY A 213 6.02 13.41 -22.30
N GLN A 214 5.27 14.50 -22.51
CA GLN A 214 5.81 15.87 -22.52
C GLN A 214 6.32 16.28 -21.14
N THR A 215 5.59 15.96 -20.07
CA THR A 215 6.06 16.20 -18.69
C THR A 215 7.35 15.46 -18.39
N VAL A 216 7.45 14.18 -18.78
CA VAL A 216 8.70 13.39 -18.63
C VAL A 216 9.85 14.07 -19.36
N GLY A 217 9.62 14.50 -20.60
CA GLY A 217 10.62 15.25 -21.37
C GLY A 217 11.05 16.54 -20.68
N TRP A 218 10.12 17.33 -20.14
CA TRP A 218 10.43 18.55 -19.39
C TRP A 218 11.28 18.27 -18.15
N LEU A 219 10.88 17.29 -17.32
CA LEU A 219 11.61 16.90 -16.11
C LEU A 219 13.07 16.52 -16.41
N LEU A 220 13.32 15.83 -17.53
CA LEU A 220 14.66 15.47 -17.97
C LEU A 220 15.52 16.67 -18.41
N ARG A 221 14.89 17.70 -18.99
CA ARG A 221 15.57 18.94 -19.44
C ARG A 221 15.88 19.89 -18.29
N VAL A 222 15.00 19.98 -17.29
CA VAL A 222 15.14 20.91 -16.16
C VAL A 222 15.87 20.32 -14.94
N GLN A 223 16.29 19.05 -15.00
CA GLN A 223 17.19 18.50 -13.97
C GLN A 223 18.51 19.27 -13.96
N ASP A 224 18.98 19.66 -12.78
CA ASP A 224 20.28 20.29 -12.61
C ASP A 224 21.40 19.29 -12.97
N PRO A 225 22.53 19.72 -13.59
CA PRO A 225 23.68 18.86 -13.85
C PRO A 225 24.23 18.14 -12.60
N GLY A 226 24.03 18.71 -11.41
CA GLY A 226 24.36 18.10 -10.12
C GLY A 226 23.38 17.02 -9.66
N GLY A 227 22.28 16.77 -10.40
CA GLY A 227 21.36 15.65 -10.18
C GLY A 227 20.06 15.97 -9.45
N GLY A 228 19.95 17.15 -8.82
CA GLY A 228 18.70 17.61 -8.20
C GLY A 228 17.76 18.31 -9.18
N TRP A 229 16.62 18.79 -8.67
CA TRP A 229 15.69 19.63 -9.42
C TRP A 229 15.48 20.96 -8.69
N PRO A 230 15.20 22.05 -9.43
CA PRO A 230 14.77 23.31 -8.84
C PRO A 230 13.29 23.29 -8.48
N TYR A 231 12.84 24.31 -7.77
CA TYR A 231 11.41 24.57 -7.61
C TYR A 231 10.78 25.05 -8.93
N GLN A 232 11.36 26.10 -9.54
CA GLN A 232 10.99 26.62 -10.86
C GLN A 232 12.04 26.21 -11.90
N GLY A 233 11.64 25.44 -12.91
CA GLY A 233 12.55 24.90 -13.91
C GLY A 233 12.83 25.89 -15.04
N VAL A 234 14.09 26.27 -15.24
CA VAL A 234 14.52 26.97 -16.46
C VAL A 234 14.78 25.92 -17.52
N ASP A 235 13.84 25.79 -18.46
CA ASP A 235 13.92 24.84 -19.56
C ASP A 235 14.89 25.35 -20.65
N PRO A 236 16.03 24.67 -20.90
CA PRO A 236 16.96 25.08 -21.93
C PRO A 236 16.46 24.80 -23.36
N GLY A 237 15.29 24.14 -23.52
CA GLY A 237 14.68 23.83 -24.82
C GLY A 237 15.35 22.68 -25.58
N GLY A 238 16.46 22.14 -25.07
CA GLY A 238 17.20 21.01 -25.63
C GLY A 238 17.67 20.03 -24.55
N ASN A 239 18.45 19.02 -24.96
CA ASN A 239 18.91 17.97 -24.04
C ASN A 239 20.12 18.37 -23.17
N ASN A 240 20.71 19.54 -23.44
CA ASN A 240 21.82 20.06 -22.64
C ASN A 240 21.28 20.75 -21.39
N ARG A 241 21.39 20.06 -20.25
CA ARG A 241 20.99 20.58 -18.94
C ARG A 241 21.86 21.78 -18.56
N ILE A 242 21.24 22.75 -17.89
CA ILE A 242 21.90 23.95 -17.37
C ILE A 242 21.81 23.97 -15.84
N ARG A 243 22.75 24.67 -15.18
CA ARG A 243 22.67 24.90 -13.74
C ARG A 243 21.35 25.59 -13.39
N GLN A 244 20.66 25.04 -12.41
CA GLN A 244 19.39 25.55 -11.91
C GLN A 244 19.60 26.27 -10.57
N ASN A 245 18.71 27.22 -10.27
CA ASN A 245 18.71 27.92 -8.99
C ASN A 245 17.79 27.22 -7.98
N GLY A 246 18.13 27.26 -6.70
CA GLY A 246 17.26 26.75 -5.63
C GLY A 246 17.07 25.23 -5.66
N VAL A 247 18.09 24.49 -6.08
CA VAL A 247 18.09 23.02 -6.04
C VAL A 247 18.20 22.56 -4.59
N THR A 248 17.23 21.78 -4.13
CA THR A 248 17.14 21.30 -2.74
C THR A 248 16.84 19.80 -2.70
N PRO A 249 17.13 19.10 -1.59
CA PRO A 249 16.73 17.70 -1.42
C PRO A 249 15.23 17.47 -1.58
N SER A 250 14.40 18.37 -1.06
CA SER A 250 12.94 18.32 -1.22
C SER A 250 12.53 18.35 -2.70
N MET A 251 13.16 19.21 -3.50
CA MET A 251 12.88 19.26 -4.94
C MET A 251 13.52 18.11 -5.71
N ALA A 252 14.66 17.57 -5.25
CA ALA A 252 15.26 16.39 -5.83
C ALA A 252 14.32 15.16 -5.73
N VAL A 253 13.78 14.88 -4.53
CA VAL A 253 12.80 13.79 -4.37
C VAL A 253 11.48 14.08 -5.10
N ALA A 254 11.06 15.34 -5.22
CA ALA A 254 9.89 15.75 -6.00
C ALA A 254 10.04 15.46 -7.50
N GLY A 255 11.12 15.95 -8.10
CA GLY A 255 11.42 15.76 -9.53
C GLY A 255 11.66 14.30 -9.87
N GLY A 256 12.42 13.58 -9.04
CA GLY A 256 12.62 12.14 -9.15
C GLY A 256 11.30 11.36 -9.05
N SER A 257 10.43 11.70 -8.10
CA SER A 257 9.10 11.09 -7.98
C SER A 257 8.26 11.30 -9.22
N ALA A 258 8.14 12.55 -9.69
CA ALA A 258 7.36 12.89 -10.87
C ALA A 258 7.83 12.13 -12.12
N LEU A 259 9.15 11.97 -12.26
CA LEU A 259 9.78 11.25 -13.37
C LEU A 259 9.45 9.76 -13.32
N LEU A 260 9.57 9.13 -12.15
CA LEU A 260 9.23 7.70 -11.97
C LEU A 260 7.74 7.43 -12.15
N ILE A 261 6.88 8.31 -11.62
CA ILE A 261 5.42 8.21 -11.77
C ILE A 261 5.02 8.32 -13.25
N GLY A 262 5.50 9.35 -13.95
CA GLY A 262 5.20 9.56 -15.35
C GLY A 262 5.65 8.39 -16.23
N THR A 263 6.80 7.80 -15.93
CA THR A 263 7.31 6.63 -16.66
C THR A 263 6.59 5.33 -16.32
N ASP A 264 6.03 5.18 -15.11
CA ASP A 264 5.12 4.07 -14.77
C ASP A 264 3.74 4.20 -15.44
N ILE A 265 3.18 5.42 -15.55
CA ILE A 265 1.97 5.67 -16.37
C ILE A 265 2.20 5.19 -17.81
N LEU A 266 3.39 5.47 -18.35
CA LEU A 266 3.82 5.06 -19.69
C LEU A 266 4.27 3.60 -19.78
N ARG A 267 4.17 2.82 -18.69
CA ARG A 267 4.52 1.40 -18.61
C ARG A 267 5.99 1.08 -18.94
N MET A 268 6.91 2.02 -18.69
CA MET A 268 8.36 1.84 -18.92
C MET A 268 8.95 0.69 -18.08
N TRP A 269 8.42 0.50 -16.87
CA TRP A 269 8.90 -0.50 -15.91
C TRP A 269 8.14 -1.84 -16.01
N GLY A 270 7.43 -2.06 -17.12
CA GLY A 270 6.58 -3.23 -17.39
C GLY A 270 5.08 -2.90 -17.34
N GLU A 271 4.24 -3.84 -17.76
CA GLU A 271 2.78 -3.72 -17.65
C GLU A 271 2.33 -3.78 -16.18
N SER A 272 2.16 -2.63 -15.54
CA SER A 272 1.42 -2.54 -14.29
C SER A 272 -0.01 -2.26 -14.75
N LEU A 273 -0.86 -3.29 -14.86
CA LEU A 273 -2.25 -3.22 -15.36
C LEU A 273 -2.42 -2.78 -16.83
N GLY A 274 -2.85 -3.72 -17.66
CA GLY A 274 -3.34 -3.49 -19.02
C GLY A 274 -3.59 -4.76 -19.84
N GLY A 275 -2.85 -5.84 -19.58
CA GLY A 275 -3.21 -7.17 -20.06
C GLY A 275 -4.37 -7.73 -19.24
N GLU A 276 -5.60 -7.59 -19.77
CA GLU A 276 -6.82 -8.19 -19.26
C GLU A 276 -6.64 -9.71 -19.07
N VAL A 277 -6.43 -10.14 -17.82
CA VAL A 277 -6.70 -11.53 -17.45
C VAL A 277 -8.20 -11.60 -17.21
N SER A 278 -8.91 -12.28 -18.10
CA SER A 278 -10.32 -12.63 -17.91
C SER A 278 -10.52 -13.19 -16.49
N THR A 279 -11.35 -12.50 -15.71
CA THR A 279 -11.90 -12.93 -14.42
C THR A 279 -12.86 -14.10 -14.56
N LEU A 280 -13.27 -14.45 -15.79
CA LEU A 280 -14.19 -15.53 -16.11
C LEU A 280 -13.41 -16.83 -16.38
N VAL A 281 -13.54 -17.78 -15.46
CA VAL A 281 -12.98 -19.14 -15.58
C VAL A 281 -13.69 -19.88 -16.71
N GLY A 282 -12.94 -20.47 -17.65
CA GLY A 282 -13.47 -21.34 -18.71
C GLY A 282 -13.73 -20.67 -20.06
N LEU A 283 -13.49 -19.36 -20.20
CA LEU A 283 -13.58 -18.66 -21.49
C LEU A 283 -12.18 -18.47 -22.12
N PRO A 284 -12.05 -18.48 -23.46
CA PRO A 284 -10.79 -18.20 -24.14
C PRO A 284 -10.19 -16.87 -23.68
N LYS A 285 -8.85 -16.75 -23.66
CA LYS A 285 -8.12 -15.49 -23.33
C LYS A 285 -8.54 -14.27 -24.15
N ALA A 286 -9.29 -14.47 -25.23
CA ALA A 286 -9.82 -13.42 -26.09
C ALA A 286 -11.16 -12.82 -25.62
N VAL A 287 -11.84 -13.45 -24.65
CA VAL A 287 -13.13 -12.97 -24.13
C VAL A 287 -12.88 -11.97 -23.02
N LYS A 288 -13.42 -10.77 -23.19
CA LYS A 288 -13.24 -9.63 -22.29
C LYS A 288 -14.55 -9.37 -21.55
N GLU A 289 -14.50 -9.28 -20.23
CA GLU A 289 -15.64 -8.81 -19.44
C GLU A 289 -15.83 -7.31 -19.74
N LEU A 290 -16.90 -6.96 -20.45
CA LEU A 290 -17.24 -5.58 -20.73
C LEU A 290 -17.93 -4.98 -19.51
N LYS A 291 -17.21 -4.19 -18.71
CA LYS A 291 -17.84 -3.32 -17.72
C LYS A 291 -18.45 -2.12 -18.42
N GLU A 292 -19.72 -1.84 -18.14
CA GLU A 292 -20.45 -0.70 -18.70
C GLU A 292 -19.68 0.61 -18.44
N GLY A 293 -19.38 1.35 -19.51
CA GLY A 293 -18.62 2.61 -19.43
C GLY A 293 -17.08 2.50 -19.59
N GLN A 294 -16.51 1.30 -19.77
CA GLN A 294 -15.10 1.16 -20.17
C GLN A 294 -14.91 1.32 -21.68
N SER A 295 -13.94 2.15 -22.07
CA SER A 295 -13.58 2.39 -23.46
C SER A 295 -12.80 1.20 -24.02
N LEU A 296 -13.36 0.52 -25.03
CA LEU A 296 -12.71 -0.56 -25.78
C LEU A 296 -11.53 -0.09 -26.66
N LYS A 297 -11.21 1.21 -26.66
CA LYS A 297 -10.11 1.75 -27.46
C LYS A 297 -8.77 1.31 -26.86
N LYS A 298 -7.95 0.66 -27.69
CA LYS A 298 -6.54 0.41 -27.41
C LYS A 298 -5.87 1.72 -27.01
N VAL A 299 -5.35 1.77 -25.78
CA VAL A 299 -4.67 2.94 -25.25
C VAL A 299 -3.26 3.00 -25.81
N GLU A 300 -2.97 4.02 -26.62
CA GLU A 300 -1.63 4.29 -27.12
C GLU A 300 -0.83 5.12 -26.12
N ARG A 301 0.33 4.59 -25.70
CA ARG A 301 1.26 5.28 -24.80
C ARG A 301 2.54 5.64 -25.57
N PRO A 302 3.04 6.88 -25.47
CA PRO A 302 4.34 7.24 -26.04
C PRO A 302 5.46 6.32 -25.53
N LYS A 303 6.31 5.85 -26.43
CA LYS A 303 7.52 5.11 -26.08
C LYS A 303 8.66 6.11 -25.86
N LEU A 304 9.27 6.06 -24.69
CA LEU A 304 10.42 6.88 -24.33
C LEU A 304 11.65 6.00 -24.12
N PRO A 305 12.86 6.46 -24.46
CA PRO A 305 14.09 5.74 -24.17
C PRO A 305 14.27 5.62 -22.65
N LYS A 306 14.69 4.45 -22.18
CA LYS A 306 14.83 4.15 -20.75
C LYS A 306 16.10 4.75 -20.17
N GLU A 307 17.15 4.84 -20.98
CA GLU A 307 18.51 5.21 -20.57
C GLU A 307 18.59 6.62 -19.99
N PRO A 308 17.98 7.68 -20.59
CA PRO A 308 18.00 9.02 -20.01
C PRO A 308 17.26 9.11 -18.67
N VAL A 309 16.22 8.30 -18.49
CA VAL A 309 15.45 8.23 -17.24
C VAL A 309 16.27 7.58 -16.15
N VAL A 310 16.89 6.42 -16.44
CA VAL A 310 17.76 5.73 -15.49
C VAL A 310 18.95 6.62 -15.09
N GLY A 311 19.60 7.27 -16.06
CA GLY A 311 20.69 8.21 -15.78
C GLY A 311 20.25 9.41 -14.95
N ALA A 312 19.05 9.94 -15.18
CA ALA A 312 18.49 11.01 -14.35
C ALA A 312 18.27 10.57 -12.90
N ILE A 313 17.74 9.37 -12.66
CA ILE A 313 17.54 8.85 -11.30
C ILE A 313 18.87 8.54 -10.62
N GLN A 314 19.86 7.97 -11.33
CA GLN A 314 21.20 7.76 -10.78
C GLN A 314 21.87 9.09 -10.37
N ALA A 315 21.71 10.15 -11.18
CA ALA A 315 22.19 11.48 -10.80
C ALA A 315 21.46 12.02 -9.56
N CYS A 316 20.15 11.78 -9.44
CA CYS A 316 19.37 12.12 -8.24
C CYS A 316 19.90 11.41 -6.99
N GLU A 317 20.19 10.11 -7.08
CA GLU A 317 20.79 9.34 -5.98
C GLU A 317 22.15 9.93 -5.56
N GLY A 318 23.01 10.25 -6.53
CA GLY A 318 24.30 10.91 -6.26
C GLY A 318 24.13 12.27 -5.59
N TYR A 319 23.13 13.06 -5.99
CA TYR A 319 22.78 14.31 -5.33
C TYR A 319 22.32 14.09 -3.89
N LEU A 320 21.40 13.15 -3.66
CA LEU A 320 20.83 12.86 -2.34
C LEU A 320 21.85 12.25 -1.38
N GLY A 321 22.81 11.46 -1.88
CA GLY A 321 23.93 10.95 -1.07
C GLY A 321 24.79 12.08 -0.48
N ASN A 322 24.95 13.18 -1.21
CA ASN A 322 25.71 14.35 -0.76
C ASN A 322 24.88 15.39 0.01
N ASN A 323 23.56 15.41 -0.22
CA ASN A 323 22.68 16.47 0.27
C ASN A 323 21.60 15.99 1.25
N SER A 324 21.52 14.70 1.58
CA SER A 324 20.55 14.05 2.48
C SER A 324 19.08 14.45 2.28
N ALA A 325 18.22 13.46 2.03
CA ALA A 325 16.77 13.68 2.00
C ALA A 325 16.15 13.81 3.40
N ASP A 326 16.92 13.63 4.47
CA ASP A 326 16.46 13.77 5.86
C ASP A 326 16.14 15.26 6.17
N PRO A 327 14.88 15.60 6.52
CA PRO A 327 14.51 16.97 6.82
C PRO A 327 15.20 17.54 8.06
N GLY A 328 15.58 16.70 9.04
CA GLY A 328 16.29 17.11 10.25
C GLY A 328 17.74 17.51 9.96
N VAL A 329 18.42 16.75 9.10
CA VAL A 329 19.83 17.03 8.72
C VAL A 329 19.96 18.35 7.97
N LYS A 330 19.05 18.64 7.05
CA LYS A 330 19.10 19.87 6.23
C LYS A 330 18.19 21.00 6.74
N LYS A 331 17.59 20.84 7.92
CA LYS A 331 16.65 21.82 8.52
C LYS A 331 15.63 22.31 7.50
N SER A 332 14.96 21.36 6.85
CA SER A 332 13.97 21.66 5.81
C SER A 332 12.89 22.58 6.35
N ILE A 333 12.55 23.61 5.58
CA ILE A 333 11.41 24.50 5.90
C ILE A 333 10.06 23.84 5.59
N TRP A 334 10.06 22.66 4.93
CA TRP A 334 8.88 21.87 4.54
C TRP A 334 9.03 20.40 4.97
N PRO A 335 9.29 20.09 6.25
CA PRO A 335 9.78 18.78 6.66
C PRO A 335 8.79 17.65 6.41
N TYR A 336 7.51 17.82 6.75
CA TYR A 336 6.48 16.79 6.59
C TYR A 336 6.17 16.50 5.12
N TYR A 337 6.10 17.56 4.31
CA TYR A 337 5.97 17.44 2.86
C TYR A 337 7.16 16.69 2.25
N GLN A 338 8.38 17.00 2.69
CA GLN A 338 9.60 16.36 2.22
C GLN A 338 9.62 14.87 2.59
N LEU A 339 9.21 14.50 3.81
CA LEU A 339 9.11 13.10 4.22
C LEU A 339 8.14 12.32 3.35
N TYR A 340 6.91 12.81 3.17
CA TYR A 340 5.94 12.10 2.32
C TYR A 340 6.39 12.03 0.86
N THR A 341 7.11 13.03 0.37
CA THR A 341 7.70 13.00 -0.98
C THR A 341 8.86 12.03 -1.10
N LEU A 342 9.69 11.91 -0.05
CA LEU A 342 10.75 10.91 0.04
C LEU A 342 10.16 9.50 0.02
N GLU A 343 9.12 9.22 0.82
CA GLU A 343 8.42 7.93 0.81
C GLU A 343 7.89 7.58 -0.58
N ARG A 344 7.34 8.56 -1.29
CA ARG A 344 6.86 8.39 -2.67
C ARG A 344 8.00 8.06 -3.63
N TYR A 345 9.08 8.85 -3.59
CA TYR A 345 10.26 8.66 -4.41
C TYR A 345 10.83 7.25 -4.24
N GLU A 346 11.08 6.88 -2.98
CA GLU A 346 11.63 5.59 -2.59
C GLU A 346 10.72 4.43 -3.04
N SER A 347 9.40 4.55 -2.84
CA SER A 347 8.45 3.50 -3.24
C SER A 347 8.41 3.26 -4.74
N PHE A 348 8.44 4.33 -5.55
CA PHE A 348 8.51 4.20 -7.01
C PHE A 348 9.89 3.74 -7.49
N ARG A 349 10.97 4.15 -6.82
CA ARG A 349 12.34 3.73 -7.15
C ARG A 349 12.53 2.23 -6.90
N GLU A 350 12.13 1.76 -5.72
CA GLU A 350 12.13 0.33 -5.37
C GLU A 350 11.40 -0.50 -6.44
N MET A 351 10.26 -0.01 -6.93
CA MET A 351 9.49 -0.67 -7.99
C MET A 351 10.19 -0.62 -9.36
N ALA A 352 10.74 0.54 -9.75
CA ALA A 352 11.33 0.74 -11.06
C ALA A 352 12.62 -0.07 -11.28
N PHE A 353 13.39 -0.26 -10.21
CA PHE A 353 14.70 -0.91 -10.25
C PHE A 353 14.73 -2.30 -9.61
N ASP A 354 13.56 -2.86 -9.25
CA ASP A 354 13.41 -4.15 -8.57
C ASP A 354 14.41 -4.31 -7.41
N SER A 355 14.51 -3.25 -6.60
CA SER A 355 15.47 -3.19 -5.49
C SER A 355 15.09 -4.20 -4.41
N GLU A 356 16.08 -4.71 -3.69
CA GLU A 356 15.82 -5.56 -2.53
C GLU A 356 14.92 -4.84 -1.52
N ILE A 357 13.86 -5.53 -1.09
CA ILE A 357 12.93 -4.97 -0.11
C ILE A 357 13.62 -4.92 1.24
N ASN A 358 13.98 -3.71 1.65
CA ASN A 358 14.36 -3.44 3.03
C ASN A 358 13.08 -3.05 3.80
N PRO A 359 12.62 -3.86 4.77
CA PRO A 359 11.42 -3.56 5.56
C PRO A 359 11.62 -2.34 6.46
N SER A 360 12.88 -2.03 6.81
CA SER A 360 13.27 -0.96 7.71
C SER A 360 14.45 -0.17 7.10
N PRO A 361 14.22 0.57 6.00
CA PRO A 361 15.29 1.31 5.34
C PRO A 361 15.73 2.51 6.19
N ALA A 362 17.02 2.88 6.08
CA ALA A 362 17.60 3.96 6.89
C ALA A 362 16.83 5.29 6.75
N TRP A 363 16.36 5.62 5.54
CA TRP A 363 15.58 6.83 5.29
C TRP A 363 14.23 6.83 6.03
N TYR A 364 13.60 5.65 6.18
CA TYR A 364 12.33 5.52 6.88
C TYR A 364 12.54 5.69 8.37
N ASN A 365 13.57 5.04 8.91
CA ASN A 365 13.97 5.15 10.31
C ASN A 365 14.28 6.58 10.73
N SER A 366 15.09 7.28 9.93
CA SER A 366 15.43 8.68 10.19
C SER A 366 14.18 9.58 10.16
N GLY A 367 13.25 9.34 9.22
CA GLY A 367 11.98 10.06 9.19
C GLY A 367 11.06 9.74 10.37
N VAL A 368 11.01 8.49 10.84
CA VAL A 368 10.28 8.10 12.06
C VAL A 368 10.84 8.83 13.28
N GLU A 369 12.16 8.83 13.46
CA GLU A 369 12.79 9.53 14.60
C GLU A 369 12.51 11.03 14.56
N TYR A 370 12.63 11.65 13.38
CA TYR A 370 12.24 13.05 13.20
C TYR A 370 10.78 13.29 13.61
N LEU A 371 9.86 12.43 13.17
CA LEU A 371 8.44 12.57 13.50
C LEU A 371 8.15 12.34 14.98
N LYS A 372 8.87 11.44 15.66
CA LYS A 372 8.77 11.23 17.11
C LYS A 372 9.22 12.48 17.87
N GLU A 373 10.35 13.07 17.48
CA GLU A 373 10.89 14.28 18.10
C GLU A 373 10.00 15.52 17.85
N ALA A 374 9.51 15.70 16.63
CA ALA A 374 8.73 16.88 16.22
C ALA A 374 7.29 16.88 16.75
N ARG A 375 6.80 15.74 17.28
CA ARG A 375 5.39 15.55 17.66
C ARG A 375 4.93 16.52 18.76
N LYS A 376 3.69 16.99 18.67
CA LYS A 376 3.01 17.79 19.71
C LYS A 376 1.66 17.15 20.05
N GLY A 377 1.63 16.43 21.18
CA GLY A 377 0.47 15.62 21.58
C GLY A 377 0.23 14.51 20.58
N SER A 378 -0.99 14.41 20.04
CA SER A 378 -1.35 13.43 19.01
C SER A 378 -1.11 13.90 17.58
N SER A 379 -0.61 15.14 17.38
CA SER A 379 -0.48 15.80 16.07
C SER A 379 0.94 16.28 15.78
N TRP A 380 1.16 16.79 14.57
CA TRP A 380 2.40 17.47 14.19
C TRP A 380 2.15 18.95 13.92
N PRO A 381 3.02 19.86 14.40
CA PRO A 381 2.78 21.29 14.29
C PRO A 381 2.71 21.76 12.83
N GLY A 382 1.82 22.71 12.58
CA GLY A 382 1.80 23.47 11.33
C GLY A 382 3.00 24.40 11.22
N GLY A 383 3.34 24.77 9.99
CA GLY A 383 4.43 25.69 9.67
C GLY A 383 4.46 25.97 8.17
N SER A 384 5.12 27.03 7.74
CA SER A 384 5.27 27.37 6.31
C SER A 384 3.96 27.17 5.52
N TYR A 385 2.93 27.99 5.73
CA TYR A 385 1.67 27.87 4.98
C TYR A 385 0.86 26.55 5.15
N THR A 386 1.20 25.70 6.12
CA THR A 386 0.46 24.46 6.44
C THR A 386 -0.09 24.50 7.85
N THR A 387 -1.29 23.94 8.05
CA THR A 387 -1.88 23.71 9.38
C THR A 387 -1.33 22.45 10.03
N SER A 388 -1.62 22.27 11.32
CA SER A 388 -1.37 21.00 12.02
C SER A 388 -2.03 19.82 11.33
N SER A 389 -3.24 20.00 10.77
CA SER A 389 -3.96 18.95 10.05
C SER A 389 -3.23 18.52 8.77
N VAL A 390 -2.68 19.48 8.01
CA VAL A 390 -1.87 19.17 6.81
C VAL A 390 -0.57 18.46 7.20
N SER A 391 0.18 18.99 8.18
CA SER A 391 1.40 18.35 8.68
C SER A 391 1.13 16.92 9.16
N THR A 392 0.07 16.74 9.95
CA THR A 392 -0.35 15.43 10.47
C THR A 392 -0.72 14.47 9.34
N SER A 393 -1.40 14.95 8.30
CA SER A 393 -1.74 14.13 7.14
C SER A 393 -0.50 13.62 6.42
N PHE A 394 0.50 14.48 6.17
CA PHE A 394 1.75 14.06 5.56
C PHE A 394 2.53 13.07 6.44
N SER A 395 2.59 13.32 7.76
CA SER A 395 3.24 12.41 8.71
C SER A 395 2.58 11.03 8.70
N VAL A 396 1.24 10.96 8.78
CA VAL A 396 0.50 9.69 8.74
C VAL A 396 0.76 8.95 7.42
N LEU A 397 0.68 9.64 6.28
CA LEU A 397 0.92 9.04 4.96
C LEU A 397 2.34 8.50 4.79
N PHE A 398 3.34 9.18 5.38
CA PHE A 398 4.72 8.69 5.46
C PHE A 398 4.84 7.44 6.33
N LEU A 399 4.33 7.49 7.56
CA LEU A 399 4.44 6.39 8.54
C LEU A 399 3.81 5.09 8.03
N ILE A 400 2.70 5.17 7.30
CA ILE A 400 2.06 3.96 6.73
C ILE A 400 2.67 3.50 5.41
N ARG A 401 3.70 4.18 4.89
CA ARG A 401 4.22 4.02 3.52
C ARG A 401 3.09 3.98 2.48
N SER A 402 2.29 5.04 2.48
CA SER A 402 1.03 5.10 1.73
C SER A 402 1.21 4.88 0.23
N THR A 403 2.30 5.39 -0.36
CA THR A 403 2.60 5.21 -1.78
C THR A 403 2.97 3.75 -2.07
N LYS A 404 3.83 3.13 -1.25
CA LYS A 404 4.17 1.71 -1.40
C LYS A 404 2.91 0.83 -1.41
N ARG A 405 2.00 1.06 -0.46
CA ARG A 405 0.71 0.34 -0.37
C ARG A 405 -0.17 0.58 -1.61
N ALA A 406 -0.23 1.81 -2.11
CA ALA A 406 -1.01 2.14 -3.31
C ALA A 406 -0.45 1.45 -4.57
N ILE A 407 0.87 1.44 -4.76
CA ILE A 407 1.54 0.75 -5.86
C ILE A 407 1.19 -0.74 -5.81
N VAL A 408 1.33 -1.39 -4.65
CA VAL A 408 0.96 -2.79 -4.44
C VAL A 408 -0.50 -3.08 -4.76
N LYS A 409 -1.44 -2.25 -4.28
CA LYS A 409 -2.88 -2.42 -4.55
C LYS A 409 -3.18 -2.33 -6.04
N ALA A 410 -2.62 -1.32 -6.72
CA ALA A 410 -2.76 -1.18 -8.17
C ALA A 410 -2.22 -2.41 -8.90
N SER A 411 -1.15 -2.99 -8.39
CA SER A 411 -0.39 -3.98 -9.12
C SER A 411 -0.93 -5.42 -8.94
N SER A 412 -1.72 -5.67 -7.89
CA SER A 412 -2.46 -6.91 -7.63
C SER A 412 -3.77 -7.08 -8.44
N GLY A 413 -4.11 -6.18 -9.35
CA GLY A 413 -5.37 -6.28 -10.14
C GLY A 413 -6.64 -5.89 -9.39
N THR A 414 -6.50 -5.40 -8.16
CA THR A 414 -7.62 -5.06 -7.28
C THR A 414 -8.21 -3.68 -7.65
N LEU A 415 -8.99 -3.62 -8.74
CA LEU A 415 -9.57 -2.39 -9.30
C LEU A 415 -10.78 -1.81 -8.54
N GLY A 416 -10.98 -2.16 -7.25
CA GLY A 416 -12.11 -1.68 -6.45
C GLY A 416 -11.71 -0.60 -5.43
N GLY A 417 -12.28 0.60 -5.55
CA GLY A 417 -12.35 1.56 -4.44
C GLY A 417 -13.01 0.93 -3.22
N GLY A 418 -12.54 1.27 -2.01
CA GLY A 418 -13.06 0.68 -0.76
C GLY A 418 -12.47 -0.67 -0.33
N ARG A 419 -11.56 -1.30 -1.10
CA ARG A 419 -10.84 -2.52 -0.66
C ARG A 419 -9.59 -2.19 0.17
N SER A 420 -9.43 -2.89 1.31
CA SER A 420 -8.36 -2.71 2.31
C SER A 420 -6.95 -2.79 1.70
N LEU A 421 -6.03 -1.94 2.13
CA LEU A 421 -4.62 -2.07 1.75
C LEU A 421 -3.98 -3.24 2.50
N PRO A 422 -3.06 -4.02 1.88
CA PRO A 422 -2.24 -4.96 2.62
C PRO A 422 -1.47 -4.22 3.70
N LYS A 423 -1.55 -4.69 4.96
CA LYS A 423 -0.78 -4.12 6.07
C LYS A 423 0.72 -4.31 5.79
N ASP A 424 1.15 -5.55 5.60
CA ASP A 424 2.52 -5.90 5.22
C ASP A 424 2.75 -5.79 3.70
N THR A 425 3.75 -4.99 3.31
CA THR A 425 4.19 -4.82 1.90
C THR A 425 5.61 -5.35 1.65
N THR A 426 6.23 -5.95 2.67
CA THR A 426 7.64 -6.35 2.65
C THR A 426 7.92 -7.56 1.75
N LYS A 427 6.87 -8.30 1.37
CA LYS A 427 6.95 -9.53 0.58
C LYS A 427 6.54 -9.38 -0.90
N ILE A 428 6.37 -8.14 -1.38
CA ILE A 428 5.77 -7.87 -2.70
C ILE A 428 6.82 -7.36 -3.68
N ARG A 429 7.30 -8.27 -4.54
CA ARG A 429 8.28 -7.99 -5.61
C ARG A 429 7.63 -8.04 -6.99
N ARG A 430 8.24 -7.33 -7.93
CA ARG A 430 7.82 -7.31 -9.34
C ARG A 430 8.95 -7.87 -10.20
N GLU A 431 8.78 -9.10 -10.66
CA GLU A 431 9.68 -9.73 -11.63
C GLU A 431 9.09 -9.53 -13.05
N GLY A 432 9.51 -8.46 -13.73
CA GLY A 432 9.02 -8.13 -15.07
C GLY A 432 7.55 -7.66 -15.12
N SER A 433 6.71 -8.31 -15.92
CA SER A 433 5.27 -8.02 -16.02
C SER A 433 4.45 -8.65 -14.89
N GLN A 434 5.06 -9.48 -14.05
CA GLN A 434 4.39 -10.20 -12.99
C GLN A 434 4.84 -9.71 -11.62
N ILE A 435 3.89 -9.69 -10.69
CA ILE A 435 4.14 -9.30 -9.31
C ILE A 435 4.02 -10.55 -8.48
N LYS A 436 5.17 -11.04 -8.04
CA LYS A 436 5.25 -11.98 -6.94
C LYS A 436 5.25 -11.18 -5.65
N GLY A 437 4.05 -10.77 -5.24
CA GLY A 437 3.75 -10.88 -3.82
C GLY A 437 3.52 -12.35 -3.54
N GLU A 438 4.21 -12.92 -2.56
CA GLU A 438 3.57 -14.05 -1.88
C GLU A 438 2.21 -13.52 -1.42
N PRO A 439 1.10 -14.10 -1.88
CA PRO A 439 -0.19 -13.71 -1.35
C PRO A 439 -0.10 -13.95 0.15
N VAL A 440 -0.58 -12.99 0.93
CA VAL A 440 -0.97 -13.29 2.31
C VAL A 440 -2.05 -14.37 2.19
N GLY A 441 -1.63 -15.63 2.38
CA GLY A 441 -2.42 -16.85 2.28
C GLY A 441 -2.37 -17.59 0.92
N ALA A 442 -1.27 -18.28 0.59
CA ALA A 442 -1.27 -19.34 -0.44
C ALA A 442 -1.39 -20.76 0.15
N SER A 443 -1.49 -20.92 1.47
CA SER A 443 -1.95 -22.18 2.03
C SER A 443 -3.16 -21.92 2.93
N VAL A 444 -4.27 -22.60 2.63
CA VAL A 444 -5.40 -22.73 3.55
C VAL A 444 -4.92 -23.26 4.92
N LEU A 445 -3.78 -23.94 4.97
CA LEU A 445 -3.16 -24.45 6.19
C LEU A 445 -2.70 -23.33 7.15
N ASP A 446 -2.04 -22.28 6.67
CA ASP A 446 -1.55 -21.19 7.52
C ASP A 446 -2.71 -20.37 8.09
N LEU A 447 -3.76 -20.18 7.29
CA LEU A 447 -5.00 -19.58 7.76
C LEU A 447 -5.67 -20.49 8.80
N LEU A 448 -5.83 -21.78 8.51
CA LEU A 448 -6.43 -22.72 9.45
C LEU A 448 -5.70 -22.75 10.79
N SER A 449 -4.37 -22.75 10.79
CA SER A 449 -3.58 -22.67 12.02
C SER A 449 -3.84 -21.36 12.78
N ALA A 450 -3.95 -20.23 12.08
CA ALA A 450 -4.31 -18.96 12.71
C ALA A 450 -5.78 -18.89 13.19
N LEU A 451 -6.68 -19.70 12.61
CA LEU A 451 -8.09 -19.81 13.02
C LEU A 451 -8.29 -20.78 14.19
N GLU A 452 -7.40 -21.77 14.35
CA GLU A 452 -7.42 -22.80 15.40
C GLU A 452 -6.81 -22.29 16.72
N ASP A 453 -5.95 -21.28 16.69
CA ASP A 453 -5.54 -20.53 17.88
C ASP A 453 -6.71 -19.63 18.31
N ASP A 454 -7.47 -20.09 19.31
CA ASP A 454 -8.72 -19.51 19.87
C ASP A 454 -8.56 -18.08 20.50
N GLY A 455 -7.62 -17.28 20.02
CA GLY A 455 -7.50 -15.85 20.33
C GLY A 455 -8.46 -15.03 19.48
N ASN A 456 -9.38 -14.31 20.14
CA ASN A 456 -10.30 -13.35 19.53
C ASN A 456 -9.58 -12.26 18.68
N GLU A 457 -8.26 -12.12 18.84
CA GLU A 457 -7.40 -11.12 18.19
C GLU A 457 -6.90 -11.53 16.79
N ALA A 458 -6.92 -12.82 16.44
CA ALA A 458 -6.28 -13.30 15.20
C ALA A 458 -6.99 -12.82 13.92
N LEU A 459 -8.26 -12.44 13.99
CA LEU A 459 -9.10 -12.05 12.85
C LEU A 459 -9.76 -10.68 13.02
N GLU A 460 -9.64 -10.06 14.19
CA GLU A 460 -10.27 -8.77 14.47
C GLU A 460 -9.69 -7.69 13.54
N GLY A 461 -10.54 -7.10 12.69
CA GLY A 461 -10.13 -6.11 11.69
C GLY A 461 -9.39 -6.65 10.46
N LYS A 462 -9.34 -7.98 10.23
CA LYS A 462 -8.76 -8.57 9.00
C LYS A 462 -9.85 -8.90 7.97
N SER A 463 -9.69 -8.44 6.73
CA SER A 463 -10.54 -8.85 5.59
C SER A 463 -10.07 -10.19 5.04
N LEU A 464 -11.01 -11.12 4.86
CA LEU A 464 -10.72 -12.48 4.39
C LEU A 464 -10.53 -12.48 2.86
N PRO A 465 -9.49 -13.15 2.33
CA PRO A 465 -9.27 -13.21 0.88
C PRO A 465 -10.49 -13.81 0.14
N GLU A 466 -10.96 -13.15 -0.93
CA GLU A 466 -12.08 -13.64 -1.74
C GLU A 466 -11.72 -14.93 -2.51
N ASN A 467 -10.42 -15.12 -2.80
CA ASN A 467 -9.85 -16.18 -3.65
C ASN A 467 -9.11 -17.26 -2.86
N MET A 468 -9.62 -17.68 -1.71
CA MET A 468 -9.11 -18.86 -1.02
C MET A 468 -9.42 -20.12 -1.83
N GLN A 469 -8.38 -20.89 -2.17
CA GLN A 469 -8.48 -22.16 -2.88
C GLN A 469 -8.18 -23.29 -1.91
N LEU A 470 -9.09 -24.26 -1.81
CA LEU A 470 -8.84 -25.51 -1.09
C LEU A 470 -7.75 -26.31 -1.82
N ALA A 471 -7.06 -27.17 -1.08
CA ALA A 471 -6.07 -28.07 -1.67
C ALA A 471 -6.68 -28.91 -2.79
N THR A 472 -5.93 -29.11 -3.87
CA THR A 472 -6.33 -29.99 -4.99
C THR A 472 -5.95 -31.44 -4.74
N ASP A 473 -4.96 -31.69 -3.86
CA ASP A 473 -4.61 -33.05 -3.44
C ASP A 473 -5.72 -33.63 -2.54
N PRO A 474 -6.25 -34.84 -2.81
CA PRO A 474 -7.36 -35.41 -2.05
C PRO A 474 -7.08 -35.62 -0.55
N LYS A 475 -5.82 -35.94 -0.18
CA LYS A 475 -5.45 -36.21 1.22
C LYS A 475 -5.34 -34.90 1.99
N GLU A 476 -4.73 -33.88 1.37
CA GLU A 476 -4.65 -32.53 1.96
C GLU A 476 -6.02 -31.85 2.03
N LEU A 477 -6.83 -31.97 0.97
CA LEU A 477 -8.20 -31.47 0.95
C LEU A 477 -8.99 -32.07 2.11
N ARG A 478 -8.92 -33.39 2.30
CA ARG A 478 -9.58 -34.06 3.42
C ARG A 478 -9.15 -33.51 4.77
N ALA A 479 -7.84 -33.33 5.00
CA ALA A 479 -7.34 -32.75 6.24
C ALA A 479 -7.81 -31.29 6.45
N GLN A 480 -7.93 -30.51 5.38
CA GLN A 480 -8.45 -29.15 5.44
C GLN A 480 -9.95 -29.12 5.76
N LEU A 481 -10.75 -29.98 5.11
CA LEU A 481 -12.18 -30.10 5.39
C LEU A 481 -12.42 -30.54 6.84
N ASP A 482 -11.68 -31.52 7.34
CA ASP A 482 -11.79 -31.99 8.73
C ASP A 482 -11.46 -30.87 9.75
N ARG A 483 -10.53 -29.95 9.41
CA ARG A 483 -10.24 -28.75 10.23
C ARG A 483 -11.36 -27.73 10.17
N LEU A 484 -11.88 -27.43 8.98
CA LEU A 484 -12.97 -26.48 8.77
C LEU A 484 -14.26 -26.94 9.46
N GLU A 485 -14.57 -28.25 9.43
CA GLU A 485 -15.71 -28.83 10.14
C GLU A 485 -15.59 -28.67 11.66
N ARG A 486 -14.38 -28.80 12.23
CA ARG A 486 -14.14 -28.51 13.65
C ARG A 486 -14.33 -27.04 13.97
N LEU A 487 -13.83 -26.15 13.12
CA LEU A 487 -13.97 -24.70 13.32
C LEU A 487 -15.43 -24.24 13.30
N VAL A 488 -16.24 -24.71 12.32
CA VAL A 488 -17.64 -24.29 12.22
C VAL A 488 -18.48 -24.78 13.39
N ARG A 489 -18.14 -25.91 14.02
CA ARG A 489 -18.87 -26.50 15.15
C ARG A 489 -18.42 -26.00 16.51
N GLY A 490 -17.12 -25.73 16.69
CA GLY A 490 -16.52 -25.55 18.02
C GLY A 490 -15.89 -24.19 18.29
N SER A 491 -15.57 -23.39 17.26
CA SER A 491 -14.84 -22.14 17.47
C SER A 491 -15.72 -21.09 18.14
N GLN A 492 -15.18 -20.40 19.15
CA GLN A 492 -15.85 -19.25 19.78
C GLN A 492 -15.83 -18.02 18.87
N SER A 493 -14.88 -17.95 17.93
CA SER A 493 -14.77 -16.83 16.98
C SER A 493 -15.83 -16.92 15.88
N TYR A 494 -16.76 -15.96 15.87
CA TYR A 494 -17.75 -15.84 14.79
C TYR A 494 -17.09 -15.66 13.41
N GLN A 495 -15.91 -15.03 13.35
CA GLN A 495 -15.15 -14.83 12.12
C GLN A 495 -14.58 -16.15 11.60
N ALA A 496 -14.04 -17.00 12.47
CA ALA A 496 -13.57 -18.33 12.11
C ALA A 496 -14.71 -19.21 11.58
N ARG A 497 -15.87 -19.19 12.24
CA ARG A 497 -17.07 -19.92 11.78
C ARG A 497 -17.56 -19.45 10.42
N ARG A 498 -17.52 -18.14 10.13
CA ARG A 498 -17.84 -17.58 8.79
C ARG A 498 -16.91 -18.10 7.71
N VAL A 499 -15.59 -18.12 7.97
CA VAL A 499 -14.60 -18.67 7.02
C VAL A 499 -14.89 -20.13 6.76
N ALA A 500 -15.07 -20.89 7.84
CA ALA A 500 -15.29 -22.33 7.79
C ALA A 500 -16.53 -22.67 6.95
N ALA A 501 -17.69 -22.08 7.27
CA ALA A 501 -18.92 -22.31 6.51
C ALA A 501 -18.78 -21.95 5.02
N ARG A 502 -18.11 -20.84 4.71
CA ARG A 502 -17.90 -20.40 3.32
C ARG A 502 -16.99 -21.35 2.53
N LEU A 503 -15.89 -21.82 3.14
CA LEU A 503 -14.95 -22.72 2.47
C LEU A 503 -15.50 -24.14 2.33
N LEU A 504 -16.18 -24.65 3.35
CA LEU A 504 -16.90 -25.91 3.28
C LEU A 504 -17.90 -25.90 2.12
N GLY A 505 -18.70 -24.84 1.98
CA GLY A 505 -19.65 -24.68 0.87
C GLY A 505 -19.01 -24.64 -0.53
N LYS A 506 -17.75 -24.19 -0.64
CA LYS A 506 -16.99 -24.15 -1.90
C LYS A 506 -16.31 -25.47 -2.27
N SER A 507 -16.29 -26.45 -1.37
CA SER A 507 -15.56 -27.72 -1.58
C SER A 507 -16.18 -28.64 -2.61
N ASP A 508 -17.48 -28.49 -2.89
CA ASP A 508 -18.29 -29.46 -3.65
C ASP A 508 -18.21 -30.91 -3.08
N ASP A 509 -17.83 -31.08 -1.80
CA ASP A 509 -17.73 -32.38 -1.15
C ASP A 509 -19.00 -32.70 -0.35
N MET A 510 -19.67 -33.80 -0.70
CA MET A 510 -20.90 -34.25 -0.03
C MET A 510 -20.71 -34.54 1.47
N ARG A 511 -19.48 -34.81 1.92
CA ARG A 511 -19.16 -35.11 3.33
C ARG A 511 -19.38 -33.93 4.27
N VAL A 512 -19.25 -32.69 3.78
CA VAL A 512 -19.34 -31.50 4.64
C VAL A 512 -20.78 -31.09 4.93
N VAL A 513 -21.76 -31.70 4.23
CA VAL A 513 -23.18 -31.36 4.34
C VAL A 513 -23.69 -31.39 5.78
N PRO A 514 -23.40 -32.41 6.62
CA PRO A 514 -23.84 -32.39 8.02
C PRO A 514 -23.28 -31.21 8.83
N ALA A 515 -22.07 -30.73 8.51
CA ALA A 515 -21.49 -29.56 9.17
C ALA A 515 -22.15 -28.25 8.70
N LEU A 516 -22.51 -28.15 7.42
CA LEU A 516 -23.27 -27.02 6.90
C LEU A 516 -24.72 -27.00 7.41
N ILE A 517 -25.37 -28.15 7.57
CA ILE A 517 -26.71 -28.25 8.19
C ILE A 517 -26.64 -27.73 9.62
N TYR A 518 -25.65 -28.15 10.40
CA TYR A 518 -25.42 -27.63 11.75
C TYR A 518 -25.24 -26.10 11.77
N ALA A 519 -24.48 -25.56 10.81
CA ALA A 519 -24.20 -24.14 10.70
C ALA A 519 -25.43 -23.27 10.32
N LEU A 520 -26.56 -23.87 9.91
CA LEU A 520 -27.83 -23.14 9.74
C LEU A 520 -28.34 -22.56 11.06
N SER A 521 -28.03 -23.21 12.18
CA SER A 521 -28.39 -22.76 13.53
C SER A 521 -27.39 -21.81 14.20
N ASP A 522 -26.32 -21.40 13.52
CA ASP A 522 -25.29 -20.54 14.11
C ASP A 522 -25.88 -19.21 14.65
N PRO A 523 -25.44 -18.67 15.80
CA PRO A 523 -25.89 -17.35 16.27
C PRO A 523 -25.57 -16.21 15.28
N ASP A 524 -24.55 -16.35 14.44
CA ASP A 524 -24.16 -15.38 13.43
C ASP A 524 -24.93 -15.57 12.11
N LEU A 525 -25.71 -14.55 11.72
CA LEU A 525 -26.54 -14.60 10.51
C LEU A 525 -25.74 -14.81 9.20
N ALA A 526 -24.49 -14.37 9.13
CA ALA A 526 -23.68 -14.57 7.93
C ALA A 526 -23.21 -16.03 7.81
N VAL A 527 -22.92 -16.69 8.94
CA VAL A 527 -22.64 -18.14 8.96
C VAL A 527 -23.83 -18.91 8.40
N ARG A 528 -25.06 -18.58 8.84
CA ARG A 528 -26.30 -19.19 8.32
C ARG A 528 -26.44 -19.04 6.81
N ARG A 529 -26.16 -17.84 6.29
CA ARG A 529 -26.23 -17.55 4.84
C ARG A 529 -25.19 -18.36 4.06
N TYR A 530 -23.94 -18.39 4.51
CA TYR A 530 -22.89 -19.19 3.86
C TYR A 530 -23.21 -20.68 3.89
N ALA A 531 -23.76 -21.17 4.99
CA ALA A 531 -24.22 -22.55 5.11
C ALA A 531 -25.36 -22.87 4.14
N ARG A 532 -26.39 -22.03 4.09
CA ARG A 532 -27.52 -22.16 3.15
C ARG A 532 -27.05 -22.18 1.70
N ASP A 533 -26.18 -21.23 1.33
CA ASP A 533 -25.73 -21.08 -0.05
C ASP A 533 -24.76 -22.22 -0.44
N GLY A 534 -23.94 -22.69 0.51
CA GLY A 534 -23.12 -23.89 0.35
C GLY A 534 -23.94 -25.16 0.14
N LEU A 535 -25.02 -25.35 0.90
CA LEU A 535 -25.93 -26.49 0.74
C LEU A 535 -26.62 -26.46 -0.63
N ARG A 536 -27.08 -25.29 -1.09
CA ARG A 536 -27.63 -25.12 -2.45
C ARG A 536 -26.63 -25.48 -3.54
N PHE A 537 -25.38 -25.09 -3.36
CA PHE A 537 -24.31 -25.37 -4.31
C PHE A 537 -23.99 -26.87 -4.38
N ILE A 538 -23.66 -27.50 -3.24
CA ILE A 538 -23.27 -28.93 -3.16
C ILE A 538 -24.42 -29.85 -3.62
N SER A 539 -25.66 -29.52 -3.25
CA SER A 539 -26.84 -30.29 -3.66
C SER A 539 -27.26 -30.07 -5.11
N ARG A 540 -26.71 -29.04 -5.77
CA ARG A 540 -27.18 -28.50 -7.06
C ARG A 540 -28.67 -28.13 -7.06
N LYS A 541 -29.24 -27.90 -5.87
CA LYS A 541 -30.63 -27.49 -5.65
C LYS A 541 -30.66 -25.99 -5.39
N PHE A 542 -30.46 -25.19 -6.45
CA PHE A 542 -30.26 -23.74 -6.34
C PHE A 542 -31.39 -22.99 -5.61
N GLU A 543 -32.63 -23.43 -5.77
CA GLU A 543 -33.78 -22.87 -5.03
C GLU A 543 -33.72 -23.19 -3.52
N GLY A 544 -33.09 -24.32 -3.14
CA GLY A 544 -32.95 -24.79 -1.77
C GLY A 544 -34.28 -25.26 -1.15
N PHE A 545 -34.44 -24.95 0.14
CA PHE A 545 -35.63 -25.24 0.97
C PHE A 545 -36.10 -24.00 1.74
N GLU A 546 -36.34 -22.90 1.02
CA GLU A 546 -37.02 -21.68 1.54
C GLU A 546 -36.52 -21.21 2.92
N MET A 547 -35.30 -20.69 2.97
CA MET A 547 -34.75 -20.06 4.17
C MET A 547 -34.42 -18.59 3.87
N PRO A 548 -35.19 -17.63 4.39
CA PRO A 548 -34.90 -16.22 4.19
C PRO A 548 -33.61 -15.83 4.90
N ASP A 549 -33.09 -14.66 4.54
CA ASP A 549 -31.83 -14.10 5.04
C ASP A 549 -31.81 -13.79 6.56
N LYS A 550 -32.99 -13.78 7.18
CA LYS A 550 -33.24 -13.59 8.62
C LYS A 550 -34.41 -14.52 9.03
N PRO A 551 -34.17 -15.83 9.15
CA PRO A 551 -35.24 -16.80 9.40
C PRO A 551 -35.72 -16.76 10.84
N THR A 552 -37.01 -17.02 11.03
CA THR A 552 -37.59 -17.39 12.32
C THR A 552 -37.12 -18.79 12.74
N GLU A 553 -37.23 -19.13 14.02
CA GLU A 553 -36.87 -20.49 14.50
C GLU A 553 -37.67 -21.59 13.79
N GLY A 554 -38.94 -21.35 13.47
CA GLY A 554 -39.77 -22.30 12.74
C GLY A 554 -39.28 -22.55 11.31
N GLU A 555 -38.93 -21.48 10.60
CA GLU A 555 -38.35 -21.56 9.24
C GLU A 555 -36.98 -22.23 9.25
N LEU A 556 -36.18 -21.95 10.28
CA LEU A 556 -34.87 -22.56 10.50
C LEU A 556 -34.98 -24.08 10.65
N ARG A 557 -35.81 -24.55 11.59
CA ARG A 557 -36.03 -25.99 11.84
C ARG A 557 -36.63 -26.70 10.62
N LYS A 558 -37.51 -26.02 9.88
CA LYS A 558 -38.07 -26.55 8.62
C LYS A 558 -36.98 -26.74 7.57
N ALA A 559 -36.10 -25.75 7.39
CA ALA A 559 -34.99 -25.82 6.45
C ALA A 559 -33.98 -26.91 6.84
N GLU A 560 -33.59 -26.98 8.12
CA GLU A 560 -32.70 -28.03 8.63
C GLU A 560 -33.25 -29.42 8.40
N ARG A 561 -34.52 -29.67 8.76
CA ARG A 561 -35.17 -30.97 8.54
C ARG A 561 -35.21 -31.33 7.07
N ALA A 562 -35.58 -30.38 6.21
CA ALA A 562 -35.63 -30.62 4.76
C ALA A 562 -34.23 -30.95 4.19
N TRP A 563 -33.17 -30.29 4.67
CA TRP A 563 -31.80 -30.62 4.29
C TRP A 563 -31.33 -31.97 4.86
N MET A 564 -31.72 -32.33 6.08
CA MET A 564 -31.44 -33.63 6.68
C MET A 564 -32.14 -34.76 5.89
N ASP A 565 -33.43 -34.62 5.62
CA ASP A 565 -34.22 -35.57 4.86
C ASP A 565 -33.63 -35.76 3.46
N TRP A 566 -33.29 -34.66 2.78
CA TRP A 566 -32.59 -34.71 1.50
C TRP A 566 -31.25 -35.44 1.61
N TYR A 567 -30.43 -35.12 2.60
CA TYR A 567 -29.12 -35.76 2.76
C TYR A 567 -29.26 -37.27 3.02
N LEU A 568 -30.29 -37.71 3.75
CA LEU A 568 -30.60 -39.13 3.95
C LEU A 568 -31.03 -39.84 2.66
N THR A 569 -31.59 -39.13 1.68
CA THR A 569 -31.84 -39.73 0.35
C THR A 569 -30.55 -40.03 -0.41
N VAL A 570 -29.49 -39.22 -0.19
CA VAL A 570 -28.19 -39.35 -0.85
C VAL A 570 -27.22 -40.22 -0.05
N ASN A 571 -27.35 -40.24 1.28
CA ASN A 571 -26.56 -41.03 2.22
C ASN A 571 -27.45 -41.72 3.27
N PRO A 572 -28.18 -42.80 2.91
CA PRO A 572 -29.15 -43.45 3.78
C PRO A 572 -28.58 -44.09 5.06
N LYS A 573 -27.25 -44.25 5.13
CA LYS A 573 -26.55 -44.82 6.28
C LYS A 573 -26.10 -43.76 7.28
N HIS A 574 -26.26 -42.47 6.95
CA HIS A 574 -25.91 -41.40 7.88
C HIS A 574 -26.90 -41.36 9.05
N ILE A 575 -26.38 -41.16 10.26
CA ILE A 575 -27.18 -40.97 11.46
C ILE A 575 -26.89 -39.57 11.96
N PHE A 576 -27.91 -38.70 11.91
CA PHE A 576 -27.85 -37.44 12.64
C PHE A 576 -28.01 -37.74 14.12
N VAL A 577 -27.01 -37.38 14.91
CA VAL A 577 -27.08 -37.44 16.37
C VAL A 577 -27.61 -36.09 16.84
N ASP A 578 -28.61 -36.08 17.72
CA ASP A 578 -29.04 -34.85 18.39
C ASP A 578 -27.82 -34.23 19.08
N GLN A 579 -27.50 -32.98 18.73
CA GLN A 579 -26.36 -32.23 19.28
C GLN A 579 -26.83 -31.19 20.29
#